data_AF-A0A2P6WGJ9-F1
#
_entry.id   AF-A0A2P6WGJ9-F1
#
_cell.length_a   1.000
_cell.length_b   1.000
_cell.length_c   1.000
_cell.angle_alpha   90.00
_cell.angle_beta   90.00
_cell.angle_gamma   90.00
#
_symmetry.space_group_name_H-M   'P 1'
#
loop_
_entity.id
_entity.type
_entity.pdbx_description
1 polymer ?
#
loop_
_entity_poly.entity_id
_entity_poly.type
_entity_poly.pdbx_seq_one_letter_code
_entity_poly.pdbx_strand_id
1 'polypeptide(L)'
;MVERAKIPADAKILIELGCKRPDAVPYDPIVPFEMLWVVTNGKIRRKFLWVTYRNTGIYVALGTPNSSHASYHSDGTYHWKTSTGQVIAEQRRQAFGQLSEPVVIQNGTVKIQDDALENFEMREFQDHPVDSVLYLDNRVLPPYIAFHVYAVPPFRQGDIPLINDWPASLHIVTQTNPWIAVVLYEQTNRPERPKDAGGLVVAE
;
A
#
# COMPACT_ATOMS: atom_id res chain seq x y z
N MET A 1 -9.37 -24.61 -7.98
CA MET A 1 -9.75 -23.56 -7.01
C MET A 1 -8.84 -23.72 -5.81
N VAL A 2 -7.96 -22.76 -5.56
CA VAL A 2 -7.15 -22.74 -4.35
C VAL A 2 -8.07 -22.30 -3.22
N GLU A 3 -8.23 -23.18 -2.22
CA GLU A 3 -9.05 -22.92 -1.05
C GLU A 3 -8.35 -21.84 -0.22
N ARG A 4 -8.88 -20.60 -0.25
CA ARG A 4 -8.28 -19.45 0.44
C ARG A 4 -8.18 -19.70 1.93
N ALA A 5 -7.11 -19.20 2.54
CA ALA A 5 -6.88 -19.39 3.96
C ALA A 5 -8.04 -18.80 4.80
N LYS A 6 -8.63 -19.60 5.69
CA LYS A 6 -9.60 -19.09 6.67
C LYS A 6 -8.84 -18.18 7.66
N ILE A 7 -9.21 -16.91 7.68
CA ILE A 7 -8.60 -15.90 8.55
C ILE A 7 -8.85 -16.27 10.03
N PRO A 8 -7.80 -16.48 10.85
CA PRO A 8 -7.97 -16.72 12.28
C PRO A 8 -8.61 -15.52 12.98
N ALA A 9 -9.51 -15.77 13.92
CA ALA A 9 -10.26 -14.72 14.63
C ALA A 9 -9.39 -13.85 15.56
N ASP A 10 -8.12 -14.19 15.74
CA ASP A 10 -7.15 -13.62 16.67
C ASP A 10 -5.82 -13.21 16.00
N ALA A 11 -5.67 -13.42 14.69
CA ALA A 11 -4.46 -13.04 13.96
C ALA A 11 -4.33 -11.51 13.89
N LYS A 12 -3.23 -10.98 14.47
CA LYS A 12 -2.93 -9.53 14.45
C LYS A 12 -2.46 -9.05 13.07
N ILE A 13 -1.71 -9.91 12.38
CA ILE A 13 -1.31 -9.78 10.98
C ILE A 13 -1.37 -11.20 10.42
N LEU A 14 -2.10 -11.40 9.33
CA LEU A 14 -2.11 -12.66 8.59
C LEU A 14 -1.59 -12.38 7.19
N ILE A 15 -0.56 -13.11 6.77
CA ILE A 15 -0.03 -13.05 5.42
C ILE A 15 -0.48 -14.33 4.72
N GLU A 16 -1.38 -14.20 3.75
CA GLU A 16 -1.66 -15.25 2.77
C GLU A 16 -0.63 -15.10 1.66
N LEU A 17 0.30 -16.05 1.60
CA LEU A 17 1.27 -16.16 0.53
C LEU A 17 0.59 -16.82 -0.68
N GLY A 18 0.99 -16.44 -1.89
CA GLY A 18 0.56 -17.04 -3.15
C GLY A 18 1.04 -18.48 -3.29
N CYS A 19 1.08 -18.99 -4.52
CA CYS A 19 1.26 -20.43 -4.75
C CYS A 19 2.58 -21.04 -4.23
N LYS A 20 3.57 -20.23 -3.81
CA LYS A 20 4.81 -20.69 -3.18
C LYS A 20 5.23 -19.77 -2.01
N ARG A 21 6.02 -20.33 -1.09
CA ARG A 21 6.68 -19.53 -0.04
C ARG A 21 7.89 -18.78 -0.60
N PRO A 22 8.22 -17.57 -0.12
CA PRO A 22 9.34 -16.77 -0.64
C PRO A 22 10.71 -17.46 -0.62
N ASP A 23 10.97 -18.32 0.36
CA ASP A 23 12.20 -19.11 0.50
C ASP A 23 12.30 -20.27 -0.50
N ALA A 24 11.18 -20.68 -1.09
CA ALA A 24 11.10 -21.71 -2.11
C ALA A 24 11.14 -21.16 -3.56
N VAL A 25 11.25 -19.83 -3.72
CA VAL A 25 11.33 -19.16 -5.03
C VAL A 25 12.76 -18.64 -5.23
N PRO A 26 13.49 -19.12 -6.27
CA PRO A 26 14.77 -18.53 -6.65
C PRO A 26 14.62 -17.04 -6.90
N TYR A 27 15.59 -16.24 -6.45
CA TYR A 27 15.58 -14.80 -6.72
C TYR A 27 15.61 -14.55 -8.22
N ASP A 28 14.59 -13.84 -8.71
CA ASP A 28 14.52 -13.36 -10.07
C ASP A 28 14.00 -11.90 -10.06
N PRO A 29 14.86 -10.92 -10.38
CA PRO A 29 14.53 -9.50 -10.27
C PRO A 29 13.44 -9.02 -11.22
N ILE A 30 13.07 -9.84 -12.21
CA ILE A 30 12.01 -9.52 -13.19
C ILE A 30 10.73 -10.34 -12.98
N VAL A 31 10.67 -11.21 -11.96
CA VAL A 31 9.43 -11.95 -11.67
C VAL A 31 8.32 -10.97 -11.32
N PRO A 32 7.20 -11.00 -12.06
CA PRO A 32 6.02 -10.23 -11.68
C PRO A 32 5.55 -10.64 -10.29
N PHE A 33 5.10 -9.66 -9.51
CA PHE A 33 4.40 -9.94 -8.26
C PHE A 33 3.25 -8.98 -8.06
N GLU A 34 2.25 -9.43 -7.32
CA GLU A 34 1.12 -8.64 -6.89
C GLU A 34 0.94 -8.75 -5.37
N MET A 35 0.71 -7.62 -4.72
CA MET A 35 0.50 -7.52 -3.29
C MET A 35 -0.79 -6.76 -3.04
N LEU A 36 -1.75 -7.40 -2.38
CA LEU A 36 -2.98 -6.76 -1.92
C LEU A 36 -2.98 -6.64 -0.41
N TRP A 37 -3.31 -5.46 0.09
CA TRP A 37 -3.52 -5.22 1.49
C TRP A 37 -5.00 -5.09 1.79
N VAL A 38 -5.44 -5.93 2.71
CA VAL A 38 -6.79 -5.93 3.26
C VAL A 38 -6.69 -5.55 4.72
N VAL A 39 -7.43 -4.53 5.13
CA VAL A 39 -7.58 -4.19 6.54
C VAL A 39 -8.94 -4.64 7.04
N THR A 40 -9.02 -5.19 8.26
CA THR A 40 -10.27 -5.67 8.85
C THR A 40 -10.34 -5.40 10.34
N ASN A 41 -11.51 -5.10 10.90
CA ASN A 41 -11.72 -5.03 12.37
C ASN A 41 -12.46 -6.27 12.92
N GLY A 42 -12.48 -7.37 12.15
CA GLY A 42 -13.25 -8.58 12.45
C GLY A 42 -14.72 -8.54 12.02
N LYS A 43 -15.30 -7.35 11.75
CA LYS A 43 -16.66 -7.17 11.21
C LYS A 43 -16.66 -6.59 9.79
N ILE A 44 -15.81 -5.61 9.56
CA ILE A 44 -15.65 -4.87 8.30
C ILE A 44 -14.32 -5.28 7.66
N ARG A 45 -14.27 -5.34 6.34
CA ARG A 45 -13.05 -5.59 5.55
C ARG A 45 -12.91 -4.53 4.47
N ARG A 46 -11.68 -4.11 4.17
CA ARG A 46 -11.43 -3.14 3.11
C ARG A 46 -10.13 -3.43 2.41
N LYS A 47 -10.20 -3.59 1.08
CA LYS A 47 -9.01 -3.49 0.24
C LYS A 47 -8.61 -2.03 0.20
N PHE A 48 -7.36 -1.71 0.50
CA PHE A 48 -6.96 -0.30 0.55
C PHE A 48 -5.69 0.02 -0.23
N LEU A 49 -4.79 -0.95 -0.39
CA LEU A 49 -3.55 -0.78 -1.11
C LEU A 49 -3.28 -2.00 -1.97
N TRP A 50 -2.97 -1.76 -3.24
CA TRP A 50 -2.44 -2.77 -4.13
C TRP A 50 -1.13 -2.30 -4.75
N VAL A 51 -0.17 -3.19 -4.81
CA VAL A 51 1.12 -2.98 -5.46
C VAL A 51 1.36 -4.11 -6.43
N THR A 52 1.58 -3.81 -7.71
CA THR A 52 2.04 -4.79 -8.70
C THR A 52 3.37 -4.35 -9.28
N TYR A 53 4.26 -5.32 -9.47
CA TYR A 53 5.50 -5.15 -10.20
C TYR A 53 5.43 -5.98 -11.47
N ARG A 54 5.86 -5.36 -12.56
CA ARG A 54 5.98 -5.94 -13.89
C ARG A 54 7.28 -5.48 -14.50
N ASN A 55 7.69 -6.10 -15.60
CA ASN A 55 8.89 -5.69 -16.36
C ASN A 55 8.89 -4.20 -16.75
N THR A 56 7.70 -3.62 -16.90
CA THR A 56 7.50 -2.22 -17.27
C THR A 56 7.54 -1.26 -16.09
N GLY A 57 7.38 -1.71 -14.84
CA GLY A 57 7.36 -0.84 -13.68
C GLY A 57 6.63 -1.37 -12.45
N ILE A 58 6.54 -0.50 -11.44
CA ILE A 58 5.74 -0.66 -10.23
C ILE A 58 4.48 0.17 -10.39
N TYR A 59 3.32 -0.44 -10.09
CA TYR A 59 2.03 0.22 -10.12
C TYR A 59 1.38 0.09 -8.75
N VAL A 60 0.92 1.21 -8.20
CA VAL A 60 0.27 1.27 -6.90
C VAL A 60 -1.12 1.84 -7.07
N ALA A 61 -2.13 1.11 -6.63
CA ALA A 61 -3.52 1.57 -6.63
C ALA A 61 -4.07 1.66 -5.20
N LEU A 62 -4.93 2.66 -5.00
CA LEU A 62 -5.51 3.03 -3.71
C LEU A 62 -7.04 2.82 -3.73
N GLY A 63 -7.58 2.16 -2.70
CA GLY A 63 -9.02 1.86 -2.57
C GLY A 63 -9.86 2.98 -1.98
N THR A 64 -9.60 4.24 -2.34
CA THR A 64 -10.45 5.38 -1.95
C THR A 64 -11.49 5.69 -3.03
N PRO A 65 -12.58 6.43 -2.72
CA PRO A 65 -13.65 6.70 -3.70
C PRO A 65 -13.21 7.30 -5.04
N ASN A 66 -12.04 7.97 -5.08
CA ASN A 66 -11.48 8.57 -6.29
C ASN A 66 -10.43 7.70 -7.00
N SER A 67 -10.22 6.46 -6.52
CA SER A 67 -9.21 5.46 -6.94
C SER A 67 -8.06 6.05 -7.75
N SER A 68 -6.97 6.42 -7.08
CA SER A 68 -5.76 6.93 -7.74
C SER A 68 -4.73 5.85 -7.94
N HIS A 69 -4.07 5.90 -9.09
CA HIS A 69 -3.06 4.93 -9.51
C HIS A 69 -1.74 5.67 -9.75
N ALA A 70 -0.70 5.32 -8.99
CA ALA A 70 0.65 5.76 -9.28
C ALA A 70 1.36 4.68 -10.09
N SER A 71 2.06 5.10 -11.15
CA SER A 71 2.89 4.22 -11.99
C SER A 71 4.31 4.75 -11.95
N TYR A 72 5.27 3.91 -11.56
CA TYR A 72 6.69 4.19 -11.64
C TYR A 72 7.35 3.16 -12.56
N HIS A 73 7.69 3.59 -13.76
CA HIS A 73 8.22 2.75 -14.82
C HIS A 73 9.71 2.47 -14.61
N SER A 74 10.16 1.32 -15.12
CA SER A 74 11.54 0.86 -14.95
C SER A 74 12.58 1.82 -15.54
N ASP A 75 12.18 2.60 -16.55
CA ASP A 75 13.00 3.62 -17.19
C ASP A 75 13.11 4.93 -16.38
N GLY A 76 12.32 5.09 -15.32
CA GLY A 76 12.28 6.30 -14.51
C GLY A 76 11.07 7.19 -14.74
N THR A 77 10.20 6.88 -15.71
CA THR A 77 8.93 7.62 -15.90
C THR A 77 8.02 7.42 -14.70
N TYR A 78 7.43 8.49 -14.18
CA TYR A 78 6.51 8.43 -13.06
C TYR A 78 5.24 9.21 -13.38
N HIS A 79 4.06 8.63 -13.15
CA HIS A 79 2.82 9.35 -13.33
C HIS A 79 1.67 8.89 -12.44
N TRP A 80 0.71 9.79 -12.25
CA TRP A 80 -0.54 9.54 -11.52
C TRP A 80 -1.71 9.51 -12.48
N LYS A 81 -2.61 8.55 -12.31
CA LYS A 81 -3.89 8.48 -13.01
C LYS A 81 -5.03 8.49 -12.00
N THR A 82 -6.08 9.23 -12.30
CA THR A 82 -7.38 9.10 -11.61
C THR A 82 -8.14 7.88 -12.13
N SER A 83 -9.23 7.52 -11.46
CA SER A 83 -10.19 6.52 -11.92
C SER A 83 -10.77 6.79 -13.32
N THR A 84 -10.79 8.06 -13.75
CA THR A 84 -11.22 8.47 -15.10
C THR A 84 -10.15 8.28 -16.18
N GLY A 85 -8.97 7.76 -15.82
CA GLY A 85 -7.85 7.54 -16.74
C GLY A 85 -7.02 8.79 -17.06
N GLN A 86 -7.38 9.95 -16.49
CA GLN A 86 -6.65 11.19 -16.71
C GLN A 86 -5.28 11.13 -16.01
N VAL A 87 -4.21 11.35 -16.77
CA VAL A 87 -2.86 11.53 -16.23
C VAL A 87 -2.78 12.93 -15.60
N ILE A 88 -2.55 12.99 -14.29
CA ILE A 88 -2.53 14.25 -13.52
C ILE A 88 -1.15 14.90 -13.59
N ALA A 89 -0.09 14.10 -13.58
CA ALA A 89 1.28 14.56 -13.61
C ALA A 89 2.18 13.47 -14.19
N GLU A 90 3.12 13.87 -15.05
CA GLU A 90 4.24 13.04 -15.48
C GLU A 90 5.55 13.69 -15.01
N GLN A 91 6.39 12.90 -14.36
CA GLN A 91 7.68 13.32 -13.83
C GLN A 91 8.73 12.31 -14.27
N ARG A 92 9.96 12.78 -14.52
CA ARG A 92 11.10 11.89 -14.70
C ARG A 92 11.85 11.75 -13.38
N ARG A 93 12.05 10.52 -12.95
CA ARG A 93 12.84 10.12 -11.78
C ARG A 93 14.01 9.24 -12.24
N GLN A 94 14.86 8.84 -11.30
CA GLN A 94 15.92 7.86 -11.58
C GLN A 94 15.33 6.55 -12.10
N ALA A 95 16.02 5.86 -13.02
CA ALA A 95 15.63 4.53 -13.46
C ALA A 95 15.91 3.49 -12.35
N PHE A 96 15.25 2.34 -12.39
CA PHE A 96 15.37 1.30 -11.35
C PHE A 96 16.83 0.89 -11.09
N GLY A 97 17.62 0.69 -12.15
CA GLY A 97 19.04 0.34 -12.05
C GLY A 97 19.96 1.48 -11.59
N GLN A 98 19.43 2.66 -11.33
CA GLN A 98 20.17 3.87 -10.96
C GLN A 98 19.73 4.46 -9.62
N LEU A 99 18.82 3.78 -8.91
CA LEU A 99 18.34 4.24 -7.61
C LEU A 99 19.48 4.28 -6.60
N SER A 100 19.81 5.47 -6.11
CA SER A 100 20.82 5.69 -5.07
C SER A 100 20.23 5.77 -3.66
N GLU A 101 18.93 6.06 -3.56
CA GLU A 101 18.18 6.25 -2.32
C GLU A 101 16.73 5.74 -2.46
N PRO A 102 16.02 5.47 -1.35
CA PRO A 102 14.60 5.11 -1.42
C PRO A 102 13.74 6.20 -2.06
N VAL A 103 12.88 5.82 -3.00
CA VAL A 103 11.96 6.72 -3.70
C VAL A 103 10.52 6.41 -3.32
N VAL A 104 9.79 7.41 -2.81
CA VAL A 104 8.35 7.29 -2.52
C VAL A 104 7.58 7.17 -3.83
N ILE A 105 6.92 6.03 -4.04
CA ILE A 105 6.05 5.78 -5.20
C ILE A 105 4.66 6.34 -4.93
N GLN A 106 4.11 6.08 -3.74
CA GLN A 106 2.77 6.49 -3.36
C GLN A 106 2.69 6.68 -1.85
N ASN A 107 1.92 7.67 -1.42
CA ASN A 107 1.52 7.83 -0.04
C ASN A 107 0.06 8.24 0.07
N GLY A 108 -0.58 7.94 1.19
CA GLY A 108 -1.94 8.36 1.44
C GLY A 108 -2.48 7.90 2.78
N THR A 109 -3.71 8.33 3.07
CA THR A 109 -4.47 7.90 4.25
C THR A 109 -5.74 7.20 3.78
N VAL A 110 -6.05 6.06 4.39
CA VAL A 110 -7.30 5.34 4.17
C VAL A 110 -8.12 5.26 5.44
N LYS A 111 -9.42 5.55 5.30
CA LYS A 111 -10.40 5.43 6.37
C LYS A 111 -11.16 4.11 6.27
N ILE A 112 -11.35 3.46 7.41
CA ILE A 112 -11.99 2.14 7.54
C ILE A 112 -13.41 2.36 8.06
N GLN A 113 -14.33 2.71 7.16
CA GLN A 113 -15.73 2.96 7.53
C GLN A 113 -16.71 1.89 7.06
N ASP A 114 -16.45 1.27 5.90
CA ASP A 114 -17.39 0.40 5.21
C ASP A 114 -16.69 -0.80 4.58
N ASP A 115 -17.44 -1.88 4.35
CA ASP A 115 -16.96 -3.05 3.62
C ASP A 115 -16.76 -2.66 2.15
N ALA A 116 -15.50 -2.59 1.73
CA ALA A 116 -15.13 -2.08 0.40
C ALA A 116 -14.10 -3.00 -0.24
N LEU A 117 -14.57 -4.20 -0.58
CA LEU A 117 -13.78 -5.21 -1.31
C LEU A 117 -13.90 -5.07 -2.83
N GLU A 118 -14.95 -4.41 -3.33
CA GLU A 118 -15.28 -4.32 -4.76
C GLU A 118 -14.74 -3.06 -5.45
N ASN A 119 -14.45 -1.99 -4.70
CA ASN A 119 -13.97 -0.70 -5.24
C ASN A 119 -12.56 -0.77 -5.87
N PHE A 120 -11.91 -1.92 -5.77
CA PHE A 120 -10.76 -2.29 -6.58
C PHE A 120 -11.27 -3.16 -7.72
N GLU A 121 -11.38 -2.60 -8.93
CA GLU A 121 -11.39 -3.40 -10.16
C GLU A 121 -10.02 -4.07 -10.30
N MET A 122 -9.80 -5.13 -9.53
CA MET A 122 -8.62 -5.96 -9.69
C MET A 122 -9.05 -7.31 -10.19
N ARG A 123 -8.54 -7.58 -11.40
CA ARG A 123 -8.48 -8.89 -12.02
C ARG A 123 -8.04 -9.89 -10.96
N GLU A 124 -8.65 -11.06 -11.01
CA GLU A 124 -8.36 -12.20 -10.13
C GLU A 124 -6.85 -12.33 -9.89
N PHE A 125 -6.45 -12.49 -8.62
CA PHE A 125 -5.08 -12.89 -8.28
C PHE A 125 -4.72 -14.08 -9.16
N GLN A 126 -3.72 -13.92 -10.03
CA GLN A 126 -3.29 -14.97 -10.93
C GLN A 126 -2.43 -16.03 -10.21
N ASP A 127 -2.24 -15.86 -8.90
CA ASP A 127 -1.60 -16.80 -7.99
C ASP A 127 -0.15 -17.07 -8.41
N HIS A 128 0.61 -16.01 -8.72
CA HIS A 128 2.02 -16.12 -9.05
C HIS A 128 2.85 -16.51 -7.81
N PRO A 129 4.05 -17.09 -7.98
CA PRO A 129 4.87 -17.67 -6.90
C PRO A 129 5.21 -16.78 -5.70
N VAL A 130 4.97 -15.47 -5.80
CA VAL A 130 5.31 -14.46 -4.79
C VAL A 130 4.18 -13.46 -4.56
N ASP A 131 3.00 -13.72 -5.14
CA ASP A 131 1.83 -12.91 -4.85
C ASP A 131 1.50 -13.00 -3.36
N SER A 132 0.94 -11.94 -2.80
CA SER A 132 0.57 -11.95 -1.39
C SER A 132 -0.67 -11.15 -1.10
N VAL A 133 -1.49 -11.67 -0.19
CA VAL A 133 -2.56 -10.92 0.44
C VAL A 133 -2.19 -10.73 1.91
N LEU A 134 -1.99 -9.48 2.30
CA LEU A 134 -1.70 -9.11 3.68
C LEU A 134 -2.99 -8.64 4.33
N TYR A 135 -3.47 -9.44 5.29
CA TYR A 135 -4.58 -9.07 6.15
C TYR A 135 -4.06 -8.42 7.42
N LEU A 136 -4.52 -7.22 7.69
CA LEU A 136 -4.20 -6.45 8.88
C LEU A 136 -5.42 -6.34 9.78
N ASP A 137 -5.26 -6.68 11.05
CA ASP A 137 -6.33 -6.52 12.04
C ASP A 137 -6.28 -5.12 12.68
N ASN A 138 -7.35 -4.37 12.42
CA ASN A 138 -7.61 -3.01 12.87
C ASN A 138 -8.40 -2.93 14.17
N ARG A 139 -8.54 -4.03 14.93
CA ARG A 139 -8.87 -3.92 16.36
C ARG A 139 -7.72 -3.31 17.17
N VAL A 140 -6.52 -3.27 16.61
CA VAL A 140 -5.32 -2.62 17.16
C VAL A 140 -4.95 -1.33 16.41
N LEU A 141 -5.37 -1.20 15.15
CA LEU A 141 -5.06 -0.05 14.31
C LEU A 141 -6.20 1.00 14.36
N PRO A 142 -5.90 2.30 14.24
CA PRO A 142 -6.89 3.38 14.24
C PRO A 142 -7.87 3.32 13.06
N PRO A 143 -9.00 4.06 13.09
CA PRO A 143 -9.94 4.14 11.97
C PRO A 143 -9.36 4.75 10.68
N TYR A 144 -8.16 5.34 10.77
CA TYR A 144 -7.41 5.92 9.65
C TYR A 144 -5.99 5.38 9.66
N ILE A 145 -5.58 4.71 8.59
CA ILE A 145 -4.22 4.22 8.41
C ILE A 145 -3.55 5.08 7.35
N ALA A 146 -2.40 5.65 7.69
CA ALA A 146 -1.51 6.26 6.72
C ALA A 146 -0.51 5.21 6.21
N PHE A 147 -0.12 5.33 4.94
CA PHE A 147 0.84 4.43 4.32
C PHE A 147 1.76 5.15 3.37
N HIS A 148 3.00 4.66 3.26
CA HIS A 148 3.95 5.01 2.21
C HIS A 148 4.41 3.73 1.49
N VAL A 149 4.52 3.78 0.16
CA VAL A 149 5.14 2.74 -0.68
C VAL A 149 6.43 3.31 -1.26
N TYR A 150 7.52 2.59 -1.09
CA TYR A 150 8.86 2.95 -1.57
C TYR A 150 9.39 1.93 -2.56
N ALA A 151 10.07 2.43 -3.59
CA ALA A 151 11.11 1.69 -4.31
C ALA A 151 12.42 1.89 -3.54
N VAL A 152 13.05 0.79 -3.13
CA VAL A 152 14.23 0.80 -2.25
C VAL A 152 15.38 0.12 -2.98
N PRO A 153 16.54 0.78 -3.14
CA PRO A 153 17.73 0.10 -3.64
C PRO A 153 18.05 -1.11 -2.74
N PRO A 154 18.46 -2.26 -3.29
CA PRO A 154 18.81 -3.41 -2.47
C PRO A 154 19.80 -3.06 -1.36
N PHE A 155 19.55 -3.58 -0.16
CA PHE A 155 20.35 -3.34 1.06
C PHE A 155 20.36 -1.90 1.59
N ARG A 156 19.46 -1.02 1.10
CA ARG A 156 19.27 0.35 1.59
C ARG A 156 17.99 0.54 2.41
N GLN A 157 17.45 -0.53 2.98
CA GLN A 157 16.23 -0.46 3.80
C GLN A 157 16.38 0.40 5.06
N GLY A 158 17.61 0.57 5.57
CA GLY A 158 17.90 1.47 6.69
C GLY A 158 17.78 2.95 6.34
N ASP A 159 17.77 3.29 5.05
CA ASP A 159 17.66 4.67 4.56
C ASP A 159 16.18 5.10 4.41
N ILE A 160 15.22 4.19 4.65
CA ILE A 160 13.79 4.53 4.65
C ILE A 160 13.53 5.47 5.85
N PRO A 161 12.97 6.68 5.63
CA PRO A 161 12.68 7.60 6.72
C PRO A 161 11.82 6.92 7.79
N LEU A 162 12.34 6.84 9.02
CA LEU A 162 11.58 6.35 10.16
C LEU A 162 10.45 7.34 10.45
N ILE A 163 9.22 6.88 10.27
CA ILE A 163 8.03 7.65 10.63
C ILE A 163 7.85 7.45 12.13
N ASN A 164 7.99 8.53 12.90
CA ASN A 164 7.93 8.51 14.38
C ASN A 164 6.51 8.29 14.93
N ASP A 165 5.52 8.03 14.06
CA ASP A 165 4.16 7.74 14.47
C ASP A 165 4.05 6.28 14.96
N TRP A 166 3.59 6.10 16.19
CA TRP A 166 3.38 4.79 16.79
C TRP A 166 1.88 4.50 16.89
N PRO A 167 1.39 3.31 16.48
CA PRO A 167 2.14 2.17 15.94
C PRO A 167 2.53 2.34 14.46
N ALA A 168 3.74 1.89 14.09
CA ALA A 168 4.19 1.76 12.71
C ALA A 168 4.62 0.33 12.38
N SER A 169 4.28 -0.13 11.17
CA SER A 169 4.65 -1.43 10.62
C SER A 169 5.36 -1.25 9.29
N LEU A 170 6.54 -1.86 9.13
CA LEU A 170 7.30 -1.86 7.89
C LEU A 170 7.34 -3.28 7.31
N HIS A 171 6.97 -3.41 6.05
CA HIS A 171 7.02 -4.65 5.29
C HIS A 171 7.86 -4.44 4.04
N ILE A 172 8.79 -5.35 3.77
CA ILE A 172 9.73 -5.24 2.64
C ILE A 172 9.68 -6.51 1.80
N VAL A 173 9.51 -6.34 0.49
CA VAL A 173 9.62 -7.38 -0.53
C VAL A 173 10.99 -7.27 -1.19
N THR A 174 11.81 -8.31 -1.00
CA THR A 174 13.19 -8.34 -1.50
C THR A 174 13.36 -9.14 -2.79
N GLN A 175 12.27 -9.74 -3.31
CA GLN A 175 12.29 -10.58 -4.51
C GLN A 175 12.30 -9.78 -5.83
N THR A 176 12.40 -8.45 -5.77
CA THR A 176 12.41 -7.56 -6.93
C THR A 176 13.66 -6.69 -6.97
N ASN A 177 13.89 -5.97 -8.08
CA ASN A 177 14.87 -4.88 -8.13
C ASN A 177 14.26 -3.65 -8.81
N PRO A 178 13.93 -2.57 -8.08
CA PRO A 178 14.24 -2.34 -6.67
C PRO A 178 13.44 -3.22 -5.70
N TRP A 179 13.87 -3.30 -4.45
CA TRP A 179 13.03 -3.81 -3.36
C TRP A 179 11.82 -2.89 -3.19
N ILE A 180 10.72 -3.43 -2.67
CA ILE A 180 9.51 -2.64 -2.41
C ILE A 180 9.22 -2.67 -0.93
N ALA A 181 9.14 -1.48 -0.34
CA ALA A 181 8.82 -1.33 1.07
C ALA A 181 7.47 -0.61 1.24
N VAL A 182 6.65 -1.13 2.14
CA VAL A 182 5.40 -0.50 2.56
C VAL A 182 5.51 -0.19 4.06
N VAL A 183 5.40 1.09 4.39
CA VAL A 183 5.33 1.59 5.77
C VAL A 183 3.88 1.94 6.05
N LEU A 184 3.32 1.41 7.13
CA LEU A 184 2.00 1.73 7.65
C LEU A 184 2.14 2.38 9.00
N TYR A 185 1.33 3.39 9.30
CA TYR A 185 1.38 4.09 10.58
C TYR A 185 0.06 4.75 10.93
N GLU A 186 -0.15 5.01 12.22
CA GLU A 186 -1.27 5.81 12.72
C GLU A 186 -1.08 7.28 12.37
N GLN A 187 -2.13 7.93 11.83
CA GLN A 187 -2.13 9.38 11.72
C GLN A 187 -2.59 10.00 13.05
N THR A 188 -1.65 10.43 13.88
CA THR A 188 -1.93 11.03 15.21
C THR A 188 -2.47 12.47 15.15
N ASN A 189 -2.42 13.13 13.99
CA ASN A 189 -2.90 14.51 13.84
C ASN A 189 -4.40 14.59 13.53
N ARG A 190 -5.24 14.64 14.57
CA ARG A 190 -6.45 15.46 14.50
C ARG A 190 -6.05 16.89 14.83
N PRO A 191 -6.28 17.91 13.98
CA PRO A 191 -6.53 19.22 14.55
C PRO A 191 -7.75 19.05 15.44
N GLU A 192 -7.59 19.21 16.75
CA GLU A 192 -8.73 19.42 17.62
C GLU A 192 -9.52 20.58 16.99
N ARG A 193 -10.79 20.35 16.64
CA ARG A 193 -11.67 21.51 16.46
C ARG A 193 -11.56 22.29 17.76
N PRO A 194 -11.30 23.61 17.72
CA PRO A 194 -11.36 24.42 18.93
C PRO A 194 -12.71 24.10 19.59
N LYS A 195 -12.67 23.63 20.85
CA LYS A 195 -13.90 23.34 21.61
C LYS A 195 -14.70 24.62 21.90
N ASP A 196 -14.16 25.78 21.56
CA ASP A 196 -14.72 27.11 21.81
C ASP A 196 -14.81 27.98 20.56
N ALA A 197 -15.26 27.45 19.41
CA ALA A 197 -15.87 28.31 18.39
C ALA A 197 -17.28 28.65 18.86
N GLY A 198 -17.35 29.56 19.83
CA GLY A 198 -18.57 30.15 20.35
C GLY A 198 -19.50 30.60 19.22
N GLY A 199 -20.79 30.43 19.46
CA GLY A 199 -21.84 30.73 18.50
C GLY A 199 -21.68 32.12 17.87
N LEU A 200 -21.80 32.17 16.56
CA LEU A 200 -22.10 33.42 15.88
C LEU A 200 -23.57 33.75 16.21
N VAL A 201 -23.76 34.64 17.18
CA VAL A 201 -25.01 35.38 17.34
C VAL A 201 -25.07 36.35 16.18
N VAL A 202 -26.08 36.21 15.33
CA VAL A 202 -26.40 37.23 14.33
C VAL A 202 -27.36 38.22 15.00
N ALA A 203 -26.84 39.39 15.32
CA ALA A 203 -27.55 40.67 15.37
C ALA A 203 -26.80 41.57 14.36
N GLU A 204 -27.42 42.31 13.45
CA GLU A 204 -28.74 42.96 13.39
C GLU A 204 -29.45 42.67 12.05
#